data_AF-A0A537X6G2-F1
#
_entry.id   AF-A0A537X6G2-F1
#
_cell.length_a   1.000
_cell.length_b   1.000
_cell.length_c   1.000
_cell.angle_alpha   90.00
_cell.angle_beta   90.00
_cell.angle_gamma   90.00
#
_symmetry.space_group_name_H-M   'P 1'
#
loop_
_entity.id
_entity.type
_entity.pdbx_description
1 polymer ?
#
loop_
_entity_poly.entity_id
_entity_poly.type
_entity_poly.pdbx_seq_one_letter_code
_entity_poly.pdbx_strand_id
1 'polypeptide(L)'
;MGEKKCEIGVDLLNLLIAKRVDLILEGHDHTYQRSKQLTCAFKNSFVSSCVVGDGSDGTYTKGAGAVLVIAGTFGQSFHEIYTRRPDAGYFARWMGGGANPTYGFVKFVVTRERLSAEYVATSGGTFTDSFRIVSPVKR
;
A
#
# COMPACT_ATOMS: atom_id res chain seq x y z
N MET A 1 1.67 5.09 -8.64
CA MET A 1 3.09 5.27 -9.04
C MET A 1 3.61 4.15 -9.92
N GLY A 2 2.98 2.97 -9.89
CA GLY A 2 3.28 1.84 -10.76
C GLY A 2 3.15 2.09 -12.26
N GLU A 3 3.69 1.17 -13.05
CA GLU A 3 3.55 1.15 -14.51
C GLU A 3 2.13 0.81 -14.94
N LYS A 4 1.48 -0.10 -14.21
CA LYS A 4 0.13 -0.56 -14.50
C LYS A 4 -0.91 0.48 -14.11
N LYS A 5 -2.01 0.50 -14.86
CA LYS A 5 -3.15 1.39 -14.61
C LYS A 5 -4.00 0.81 -13.48
N CYS A 6 -5.04 1.53 -13.05
CA CYS A 6 -6.05 1.00 -12.14
C CYS A 6 -6.90 -0.06 -12.87
N GLU A 7 -6.44 -1.31 -12.89
CA GLU A 7 -7.07 -2.42 -13.61
C GLU A 7 -8.25 -3.03 -12.87
N ILE A 8 -8.28 -2.94 -11.53
CA ILE A 8 -9.45 -3.33 -10.73
C ILE A 8 -10.68 -2.45 -11.02
N GLY A 9 -10.49 -1.31 -11.69
CA GLY A 9 -11.53 -0.34 -12.01
C GLY A 9 -11.76 0.67 -10.89
N VAL A 10 -12.03 1.91 -11.28
CA VAL A 10 -12.26 3.02 -10.32
C VAL A 10 -13.48 2.80 -9.44
N ASP A 11 -14.54 2.17 -9.96
CA ASP A 11 -15.78 1.96 -9.21
C ASP A 11 -15.58 0.97 -8.07
N LEU A 12 -14.87 -0.14 -8.31
CA LEU A 12 -14.57 -1.11 -7.27
C LEU A 12 -13.61 -0.52 -6.22
N LEU A 13 -12.54 0.15 -6.65
CA LEU A 13 -11.61 0.80 -5.73
C LEU A 13 -12.34 1.82 -4.84
N ASN A 14 -13.17 2.67 -5.44
CA ASN A 14 -13.96 3.66 -4.71
C ASN A 14 -14.95 3.01 -3.76
N LEU A 15 -15.59 1.89 -4.13
CA LEU A 15 -16.46 1.13 -3.25
C LEU A 15 -15.71 0.61 -2.03
N LEU A 16 -14.54 -0.01 -2.22
CA LEU A 16 -13.73 -0.55 -1.12
C LEU A 16 -13.28 0.55 -0.14
N ILE A 17 -12.85 1.70 -0.67
CA ILE A 17 -12.47 2.86 0.13
C ILE A 17 -13.70 3.43 0.88
N ALA A 18 -14.83 3.59 0.19
CA ALA A 18 -16.07 4.12 0.78
C ALA A 18 -16.62 3.19 1.88
N LYS A 19 -16.43 1.87 1.74
CA LYS A 19 -16.76 0.88 2.77
C LYS A 19 -15.73 0.77 3.89
N ARG A 20 -14.65 1.57 3.84
CA ARG A 20 -13.55 1.60 4.81
C ARG A 20 -12.97 0.22 5.08
N VAL A 21 -12.77 -0.56 4.01
CA VAL A 21 -12.01 -1.81 4.07
C VAL A 21 -10.63 -1.49 4.65
N ASP A 22 -10.19 -2.19 5.70
CA ASP A 22 -8.92 -1.88 6.36
C ASP A 22 -7.71 -2.04 5.43
N LEU A 23 -7.70 -3.10 4.63
CA LEU A 23 -6.58 -3.48 3.78
C LEU A 23 -7.09 -3.98 2.41
N ILE A 24 -6.58 -3.38 1.34
CA ILE A 24 -6.80 -3.77 -0.05
C ILE A 24 -5.48 -4.34 -0.58
N LEU A 25 -5.50 -5.57 -1.08
CA LEU A 25 -4.31 -6.25 -1.61
C LEU A 25 -4.42 -6.37 -3.13
N GLU A 26 -3.37 -5.91 -3.80
CA GLU A 26 -3.23 -5.99 -5.25
C GLU A 26 -1.88 -6.60 -5.62
N GLY A 27 -1.81 -7.11 -6.85
CA GLY A 27 -0.58 -7.60 -7.47
C GLY A 27 -0.46 -7.01 -8.87
N HIS A 28 -0.07 -7.85 -9.83
CA HIS A 28 0.11 -7.53 -11.26
C HIS A 28 1.20 -6.50 -11.57
N ASP A 29 1.19 -5.34 -10.93
CA ASP A 29 2.34 -4.46 -10.97
C ASP A 29 3.49 -5.09 -10.17
N HIS A 30 4.59 -5.42 -10.84
CA HIS A 30 5.75 -6.10 -10.26
C HIS A 30 6.57 -5.11 -9.44
N THR A 31 5.96 -4.59 -8.38
CA THR A 31 6.49 -3.62 -7.45
C THR A 31 5.95 -3.93 -6.05
N TYR A 32 6.49 -3.24 -5.05
CA TYR A 32 5.83 -3.12 -3.76
C TYR A 32 5.47 -1.66 -3.56
N GLN A 33 4.22 -1.38 -3.24
CA GLN A 33 3.73 -0.05 -2.92
C GLN A 33 2.74 -0.15 -1.77
N ARG A 34 2.96 0.61 -0.71
CA ARG A 34 2.03 0.77 0.41
C ARG A 34 1.48 2.19 0.42
N SER A 35 0.17 2.33 0.37
CA SER A 35 -0.49 3.63 0.49
C SER A 35 -0.43 4.17 1.93
N LYS A 36 -0.68 5.46 2.07
CA LYS A 36 -1.18 6.08 3.30
C LYS A 36 -2.56 5.50 3.63
N GLN A 37 -3.14 5.83 4.78
CA GLN A 37 -4.52 5.44 5.08
C GLN A 37 -5.51 6.42 4.46
N LEU A 38 -6.37 5.91 3.59
CA LEU A 38 -7.16 6.70 2.65
C LEU A 38 -8.66 6.62 2.94
N THR A 39 -9.34 7.77 2.91
CA THR A 39 -10.81 7.89 2.88
C THR A 39 -11.34 8.24 1.50
N CYS A 40 -10.46 8.66 0.59
CA CYS A 40 -10.69 8.83 -0.84
C CYS A 40 -9.36 8.71 -1.59
N ALA A 41 -9.41 8.58 -2.91
CA ALA A 41 -8.24 8.66 -3.77
C ALA A 41 -8.67 9.12 -5.16
N PHE A 42 -7.84 9.92 -5.82
CA PHE A 42 -8.12 10.42 -7.16
C PHE A 42 -6.95 10.09 -8.08
N LYS A 43 -7.26 9.57 -9.26
CA LYS A 43 -6.24 9.36 -10.30
C LYS A 43 -5.68 10.71 -10.74
N ASN A 44 -4.36 10.77 -10.94
CA ASN A 44 -3.66 11.97 -11.41
C ASN A 44 -3.81 13.22 -10.53
N SER A 45 -4.17 13.07 -9.25
CA SER A 45 -4.24 14.19 -8.31
C SER A 45 -4.06 13.71 -6.88
N PHE A 46 -3.24 14.41 -6.11
CA PHE A 46 -3.12 14.19 -4.68
C PHE A 46 -3.99 15.19 -3.90
N VAL A 47 -4.92 14.67 -3.10
CA VAL A 47 -5.78 15.44 -2.21
C VAL A 47 -5.42 15.08 -0.78
N SER A 48 -4.79 16.00 -0.06
CA SER A 48 -4.28 15.75 1.30
C SER A 48 -5.40 15.40 2.30
N SER A 49 -6.60 15.96 2.14
CA SER A 49 -7.75 15.66 3.00
C SER A 49 -8.27 14.22 2.86
N CYS A 50 -7.83 13.47 1.84
CA CYS A 50 -8.11 12.05 1.73
C CYS A 50 -7.23 11.18 2.64
N VAL A 51 -6.18 11.74 3.23
CA VAL A 51 -5.24 11.03 4.09
C VAL A 51 -5.64 11.21 5.55
N VAL A 52 -5.99 10.12 6.22
CA VAL A 52 -6.28 10.11 7.67
C VAL A 52 -5.12 9.57 8.51
N GLY A 53 -4.12 8.95 7.87
CA GLY A 53 -2.88 8.51 8.51
C GLY A 53 -1.77 8.40 7.47
N ASP A 54 -0.61 9.00 7.72
CA ASP A 54 0.49 9.03 6.75
C ASP A 54 1.32 7.74 6.70
N GLY A 55 1.16 6.85 7.68
CA GLY A 55 1.86 5.57 7.76
C GLY A 55 3.37 5.66 7.99
N SER A 56 3.88 6.83 8.39
CA SER A 56 5.31 7.07 8.62
C SER A 56 5.86 6.31 9.83
N ASP A 57 5.02 6.10 10.85
CA ASP A 57 5.28 5.31 12.06
C ASP A 57 4.95 3.81 11.91
N GLY A 58 4.55 3.38 10.70
CA GLY A 58 4.12 2.02 10.42
C GLY A 58 2.84 1.60 11.15
N THR A 59 2.02 2.54 11.61
CA THR A 59 0.77 2.24 12.33
C THR A 59 -0.43 2.93 11.68
N TYR A 60 -1.51 2.18 11.54
CA TYR A 60 -2.79 2.65 11.02
C TYR A 60 -3.92 2.26 11.96
N THR A 61 -5.06 2.94 11.85
CA THR A 61 -6.20 2.73 12.75
C THR A 61 -7.30 1.93 12.05
N LYS A 62 -7.70 0.80 12.63
CA LYS A 62 -8.81 -0.02 12.12
C LYS A 62 -10.07 0.81 11.90
N GLY A 63 -10.66 0.70 10.72
CA GLY A 63 -11.91 1.37 10.32
C GLY A 63 -11.80 2.86 10.03
N ALA A 64 -10.60 3.47 10.09
CA ALA A 64 -10.40 4.88 9.78
C ALA A 64 -10.34 5.16 8.27
N GLY A 65 -9.96 4.16 7.47
CA GLY A 65 -9.79 4.24 6.03
C GLY A 65 -9.00 3.05 5.49
N ALA A 66 -8.88 2.95 4.17
CA ALA A 66 -8.21 1.84 3.52
C ALA A 66 -6.70 2.05 3.40
N VAL A 67 -5.94 0.98 3.61
CA VAL A 67 -4.54 0.87 3.20
C VAL A 67 -4.49 -0.05 1.98
N LEU A 68 -3.97 0.45 0.87
CA LEU A 68 -3.73 -0.32 -0.36
C LEU A 68 -2.28 -0.80 -0.38
N VAL A 69 -2.08 -2.09 -0.62
CA VAL A 69 -0.77 -2.71 -0.78
C VAL A 69 -0.73 -3.43 -2.12
N ILE A 70 0.16 -2.98 -2.99
CA ILE A 70 0.58 -3.71 -4.18
C ILE A 70 1.78 -4.57 -3.75
N ALA A 71 1.69 -5.89 -3.92
CA ALA A 71 2.70 -6.87 -3.50
C ALA A 71 3.08 -7.83 -4.66
N GLY A 72 3.50 -7.29 -5.80
CA GLY A 72 3.81 -8.05 -7.02
C GLY A 72 5.26 -8.55 -7.13
N THR A 73 6.00 -8.69 -6.03
CA THR A 73 7.46 -8.88 -6.04
C THR A 73 7.92 -10.35 -5.99
N PHE A 74 7.05 -11.29 -6.39
CA PHE A 74 7.25 -12.72 -6.14
C PHE A 74 8.25 -13.43 -7.09
N GLY A 75 8.74 -12.78 -8.16
CA GLY A 75 9.79 -13.38 -8.99
C GLY A 75 9.86 -12.94 -10.45
N GLN A 76 8.88 -12.20 -10.97
CA GLN A 76 8.95 -11.60 -12.31
C GLN A 76 9.74 -10.28 -12.30
N SER A 77 10.31 -9.90 -13.44
CA SER A 77 11.09 -8.66 -13.56
C SER A 77 10.28 -7.43 -13.11
N PHE A 78 10.95 -6.55 -12.35
CA PHE A 78 10.29 -5.39 -11.76
C PHE A 78 9.83 -4.38 -12.83
N HIS A 79 8.70 -3.74 -12.56
CA HIS A 79 8.30 -2.53 -13.27
C HIS A 79 8.87 -1.29 -12.58
N GLU A 80 9.02 -0.19 -13.34
CA GLU A 80 9.53 1.09 -12.84
C GLU A 80 8.57 1.78 -11.87
N ILE A 81 9.12 2.52 -10.90
CA ILE A 81 8.35 3.41 -10.03
C ILE A 81 8.46 4.87 -10.50
N TYR A 82 7.30 5.47 -10.76
CA TYR A 82 7.21 6.86 -11.20
C TYR A 82 6.83 7.80 -10.04
N THR A 83 7.83 8.24 -9.27
CA THR A 83 7.63 9.11 -8.09
C THR A 83 7.17 10.54 -8.41
N ARG A 84 7.32 10.98 -9.67
CA ARG A 84 6.87 12.31 -10.14
C ARG A 84 5.41 12.35 -10.56
N ARG A 85 4.67 11.23 -10.43
CA ARG A 85 3.24 11.21 -10.77
C ARG A 85 2.45 12.07 -9.78
N PRO A 86 1.42 12.81 -10.22
CA PRO A 86 0.66 13.70 -9.32
C PRO A 86 -0.04 12.98 -8.14
N ASP A 87 -0.28 11.68 -8.26
CA ASP A 87 -0.90 10.83 -7.24
C ASP A 87 0.12 10.13 -6.31
N ALA A 88 1.43 10.36 -6.52
CA ALA A 88 2.49 9.76 -5.70
C ALA A 88 2.36 10.11 -4.21
N GLY A 89 1.75 11.25 -3.89
CA GLY A 89 1.49 11.70 -2.53
C GLY A 89 0.60 10.76 -1.70
N TYR A 90 -0.15 9.83 -2.32
CA TYR A 90 -0.93 8.82 -1.59
C TYR A 90 -0.09 7.64 -1.08
N PHE A 91 1.17 7.50 -1.48
CA PHE A 91 2.01 6.37 -1.07
C PHE A 91 2.94 6.72 0.08
N ALA A 92 3.10 5.78 1.01
CA ALA A 92 3.94 5.90 2.20
C ALA A 92 5.29 5.18 2.03
N ARG A 93 5.28 4.03 1.34
CA ARG A 93 6.46 3.23 1.02
C ARG A 93 6.33 2.60 -0.35
N TRP A 94 7.45 2.42 -1.03
CA TRP A 94 7.50 1.78 -2.33
C TRP A 94 8.92 1.30 -2.66
N MET A 95 8.99 0.38 -3.61
CA MET A 95 10.18 -0.08 -4.31
C MET A 95 9.76 -0.59 -5.69
N GLY A 96 10.72 -0.75 -6.60
CA GLY A 96 10.51 -1.29 -7.93
C GLY A 96 11.77 -1.22 -8.78
N GLY A 97 11.59 -1.34 -10.09
CA GLY A 97 12.59 -0.93 -11.07
C GLY A 97 13.04 0.49 -10.79
N GLY A 98 14.36 0.72 -10.87
CA GLY A 98 14.97 2.01 -10.56
C GLY A 98 14.95 2.44 -9.09
N ALA A 99 14.32 1.67 -8.18
CA ALA A 99 14.14 2.06 -6.78
C ALA A 99 14.22 0.86 -5.81
N ASN A 100 15.45 0.45 -5.47
CA ASN A 100 15.76 -0.68 -4.57
C ASN A 100 14.98 -1.98 -4.90
N PRO A 101 15.08 -2.49 -6.15
CA PRO A 101 14.35 -3.67 -6.57
C PRO A 101 14.72 -4.87 -5.70
N THR A 102 13.75 -5.39 -4.95
CA THR A 102 13.94 -6.47 -3.97
C THR A 102 12.82 -7.48 -4.18
N TYR A 103 13.19 -8.75 -4.37
CA TYR A 103 12.22 -9.83 -4.46
C TYR A 103 11.80 -10.25 -3.07
N GLY A 104 10.56 -10.73 -2.96
CA GLY A 104 10.00 -11.09 -1.66
C GLY A 104 8.49 -11.15 -1.68
N PHE A 105 7.93 -11.28 -0.48
CA PHE A 105 6.49 -11.37 -0.26
C PHE A 105 6.10 -10.63 1.02
N VAL A 106 4.80 -10.33 1.17
CA VAL A 106 4.28 -9.73 2.40
C VAL A 106 3.65 -10.82 3.26
N LYS A 107 4.18 -10.98 4.47
CA LYS A 107 3.61 -11.85 5.49
C LYS A 107 2.59 -11.05 6.31
N PHE A 108 1.34 -11.52 6.31
CA PHE A 108 0.28 -10.94 7.13
C PHE A 108 -0.03 -11.83 8.33
N VAL A 109 -0.09 -11.24 9.52
CA VAL A 109 -0.53 -11.91 10.75
C VAL A 109 -1.72 -11.15 11.30
N VAL A 110 -2.86 -11.83 11.44
CA VAL A 110 -4.12 -11.21 11.85
C VAL A 110 -4.57 -11.78 13.19
N THR A 111 -4.81 -10.90 14.15
CA THR A 111 -5.49 -11.17 15.41
C THR A 111 -6.79 -10.38 15.48
N ARG A 112 -7.56 -10.55 16.56
CA ARG A 112 -8.80 -9.79 16.77
C ARG A 112 -8.54 -8.28 16.82
N GLU A 113 -7.43 -7.86 17.40
CA GLU A 113 -7.11 -6.46 17.67
C GLU A 113 -6.13 -5.86 16.67
N ARG A 114 -5.38 -6.68 15.92
CA ARG A 114 -4.27 -6.22 15.10
C ARG A 114 -4.09 -7.03 13.82
N LEU A 115 -3.91 -6.34 12.70
CA LEU A 115 -3.25 -6.88 11.52
C LEU A 115 -1.80 -6.38 11.51
N SER A 116 -0.84 -7.28 11.36
CA SER A 116 0.58 -6.94 11.14
C SER A 116 1.00 -7.40 9.75
N ALA A 117 1.78 -6.58 9.07
CA ALA A 117 2.36 -6.85 7.77
C ALA A 117 3.88 -6.68 7.84
N GLU A 118 4.61 -7.62 7.26
CA GLU A 118 6.06 -7.62 7.17
C GLU A 118 6.47 -8.00 5.75
N TYR A 119 7.25 -7.14 5.09
CA TYR A 119 7.88 -7.48 3.82
C TYR A 119 9.08 -8.40 4.09
N VAL A 120 9.00 -9.63 3.61
CA VAL A 120 10.05 -10.65 3.72
C VAL A 120 10.85 -10.66 2.42
N ALA A 121 12.00 -9.99 2.43
CA ALA A 121 12.93 -10.00 1.32
C ALA A 121 13.57 -11.38 1.15
N THR A 122 13.71 -11.82 -0.10
CA THR A 122 14.31 -13.12 -0.45
C THR A 122 15.59 -12.96 -1.26
N SER A 123 15.66 -12.00 -2.17
CA SER A 123 16.85 -11.73 -2.99
C SER A 123 16.79 -10.34 -3.67
N GLY A 124 17.88 -9.94 -4.31
CA GLY A 124 17.99 -8.64 -5.00
C GLY A 124 18.51 -7.56 -4.05
N GLY A 125 17.76 -6.47 -3.90
CA GLY A 125 18.10 -5.35 -3.04
C GLY A 125 17.93 -5.62 -1.54
N THR A 126 17.74 -4.53 -0.79
CA THR A 126 17.70 -4.52 0.68
C THR A 126 16.41 -3.90 1.23
N PHE A 127 15.37 -3.82 0.42
CA PHE A 127 14.11 -3.21 0.82
C PHE A 127 13.49 -3.93 2.02
N THR A 128 13.03 -3.14 2.99
CA THR A 128 12.26 -3.61 4.14
C THR A 128 11.07 -2.69 4.35
N ASP A 129 9.96 -3.27 4.77
CA ASP A 129 8.82 -2.51 5.28
C ASP A 129 8.06 -3.37 6.29
N SER A 130 7.46 -2.70 7.26
CA SER A 130 6.52 -3.33 8.18
C SER A 130 5.49 -2.32 8.63
N PHE A 131 4.26 -2.76 8.80
CA PHE A 131 3.20 -1.93 9.35
C PHE A 131 2.18 -2.75 10.12
N ARG A 132 1.32 -2.04 10.85
CA ARG A 132 0.21 -2.63 11.57
C ARG A 132 -1.06 -1.80 11.43
N ILE A 133 -2.20 -2.47 11.39
CA ILE A 133 -3.53 -1.85 11.53
C ILE A 133 -4.07 -2.31 12.88
N VAL A 134 -4.24 -1.36 13.80
CA VAL A 134 -4.62 -1.65 15.19
C VAL A 134 -6.02 -1.16 15.48
N SER A 135 -6.76 -1.93 16.27
CA SER A 135 -8.02 -1.49 16.84
C SER A 135 -7.75 -0.33 17.80
N PRO A 136 -8.53 0.76 17.77
CA PRO A 136 -8.43 1.79 18.78
C PRO A 136 -8.70 1.17 20.15
N VAL A 137 -7.94 1.60 21.16
CA VAL A 137 -8.21 1.22 22.55
C VAL A 137 -9.63 1.68 22.88
N LYS A 138 -10.51 0.74 23.27
CA LYS A 138 -11.84 1.11 23.78
C LYS A 138 -11.61 1.96 25.02
N ARG A 139 -11.95 3.24 24.95
CA ARG A 139 -12.12 4.09 26.12
C ARG A 139 -13.47 3.81 26.75
#